data_AF-A0A0N9NPJ9-F1
#
_entry.id   AF-A0A0N9NPJ9-F1
#
_cell.length_a   1.000
_cell.length_b   1.000
_cell.length_c   1.000
_cell.angle_alpha   90.00
_cell.angle_beta   90.00
_cell.angle_gamma   90.00
#
_symmetry.space_group_name_H-M   'P 1'
#
loop_
_entity.id
_entity.type
_entity.pdbx_description
1 polymer ?
#
loop_
_entity_poly.entity_id
_entity_poly.type
_entity_poly.pdbx_seq_one_letter_code
_entity_poly.pdbx_strand_id
1 'polypeptide(L)' 'MECHALTGDMDYLLRVVVRNMAHYSRFVLDTLLKHPSVQDCKTSFVLDRVKSTTALPYEHSADWCSGDANSA' A
#
# COMPACT_ATOMS: atom_id res chain seq x y z
N MET A 1 1.11 7.64 8.83
CA MET A 1 0.30 7.73 7.60
C MET A 1 1.17 7.14 6.51
N GLU A 2 0.67 6.14 5.79
CA GLU A 2 1.41 5.48 4.69
C GLU A 2 0.65 5.79 3.40
N CYS A 3 1.38 6.22 2.37
CA CYS A 3 0.85 6.54 1.06
C CYS A 3 1.75 5.85 0.03
N HIS A 4 1.15 5.01 -0.80
CA HIS A 4 1.86 4.31 -1.87
C HIS A 4 1.27 4.75 -3.20
N ALA A 5 2.12 5.24 -4.09
CA ALA A 5 1.76 5.36 -5.51
C ALA A 5 1.86 3.96 -6.12
N LEU A 6 0.80 3.53 -6.79
CA LEU A 6 0.72 2.21 -7.40
C LEU A 6 0.58 2.38 -8.91
N THR A 7 1.16 1.45 -9.66
CA THR A 7 0.93 1.32 -11.10
C THR A 7 -0.19 0.28 -11.29
N GLY A 8 -1.40 0.72 -11.65
CA GLY A 8 -2.59 -0.13 -11.83
C GLY A 8 -3.91 0.66 -11.87
N ASP A 9 -5.04 0.02 -11.58
CA ASP A 9 -6.38 0.64 -11.59
C ASP A 9 -6.58 1.71 -10.51
N MET A 10 -5.72 1.75 -9.50
CA MET A 10 -5.71 2.75 -8.44
C MET A 10 -4.35 3.43 -8.41
N ASP A 11 -4.33 4.76 -8.56
CA ASP A 11 -3.08 5.54 -8.53
C ASP A 11 -2.46 5.63 -7.13
N TYR A 12 -3.30 5.62 -6.09
CA TYR A 12 -2.86 5.81 -4.70
C TYR A 12 -3.57 4.87 -3.73
N LEU A 13 -2.79 4.28 -2.82
CA LEU A 13 -3.28 3.56 -1.65
C LEU A 13 -2.95 4.34 -0.37
N LEU A 14 -3.99 4.73 0.36
CA LEU A 14 -3.87 5.50 1.60
C LEU A 14 -4.28 4.65 2.81
N ARG A 15 -3.37 4.47 3.77
CA ARG A 15 -3.70 3.87 5.07
C ARG A 15 -4.01 4.95 6.10
N VAL A 16 -5.29 5.05 6.48
CA VAL A 16 -5.78 6.03 7.46
C VAL A 16 -6.24 5.35 8.75
N VAL A 17 -5.94 5.98 9.89
CA VAL A 17 -6.41 5.54 11.20
C VAL A 17 -7.46 6.54 11.68
N VAL A 18 -8.67 6.06 11.91
CA VAL A 18 -9.82 6.87 12.33
C VAL A 18 -10.38 6.37 13.66
N ARG A 19 -10.94 7.28 14.46
CA ARG A 19 -11.51 6.94 15.77
C ARG A 19 -12.84 6.21 15.69
N ASN A 20 -13.64 6.48 14.66
CA ASN A 20 -14.95 5.86 14.44
C ASN A 20 -15.40 6.02 12.97
N MET A 21 -16.45 5.31 12.59
CA MET A 21 -16.97 5.33 11.22
C MET A 21 -17.59 6.67 10.81
N ALA A 22 -18.16 7.43 11.75
CA ALA A 22 -18.69 8.77 11.46
C ALA A 22 -17.58 9.75 11.06
N HIS A 23 -16.43 9.69 11.73
CA HIS A 23 -15.23 10.46 11.39
C HIS A 23 -14.67 10.05 10.03
N TYR A 24 -14.67 8.76 9.73
CA TYR A 24 -14.26 8.23 8.44
C TYR A 24 -15.15 8.72 7.29
N SER A 25 -16.47 8.58 7.43
CA SER A 25 -17.43 9.03 6.42
C SER A 25 -17.29 10.52 6.15
N ARG A 26 -17.17 11.33 7.20
CA ARG A 26 -16.94 12.77 7.06
C ARG A 26 -15.62 13.07 6.34
N PHE A 27 -14.53 12.38 6.68
CA PHE A 27 -13.25 12.57 6.00
C PHE A 27 -13.33 12.24 4.50
N VAL A 28 -13.95 11.13 4.13
CA VAL A 28 -14.08 10.73 2.72
C VAL A 28 -14.96 11.71 1.95
N LEU A 29 -16.16 12.02 2.47
CA LEU A 29 -17.13 12.88 1.80
C LEU A 29 -16.71 14.35 1.78
N ASP A 30 -16.16 14.87 2.89
CA ASP A 30 -15.83 16.29 3.00
C ASP A 30 -14.44 16.65 2.48
N THR A 31 -13.51 15.69 2.41
CA THR A 31 -12.11 15.96 2.03
C THR A 31 -11.73 15.24 0.73
N LEU A 32 -11.78 13.92 0.71
CA LEU A 32 -11.27 13.15 -0.43
C LEU A 32 -12.12 13.33 -1.68
N LEU A 33 -13.43 13.13 -1.61
CA LEU A 33 -14.32 13.22 -2.77
C LEU A 33 -14.59 14.65 -3.25
N LYS A 34 -14.30 15.67 -2.43
CA LYS A 34 -14.35 17.07 -2.86
C LYS A 34 -13.12 17.50 -3.64
N HIS A 35 -12.03 16.71 -3.58
CA HIS A 35 -10.82 17.07 -4.28
C HIS A 35 -10.98 16.76 -5.77
N PRO A 36 -10.78 17.76 -6.67
CA PRO A 36 -11.08 17.61 -8.10
C PRO A 36 -10.23 16.55 -8.81
N SER A 37 -9.10 16.15 -8.21
CA SER A 37 -8.23 15.09 -8.73
C SER A 37 -8.60 13.68 -8.26
N VAL A 38 -9.64 13.52 -7.44
CA VAL A 38 -10.09 12.22 -6.95
C VAL A 38 -11.28 11.77 -7.79
N GLN A 39 -11.05 10.79 -8.68
CA GLN A 39 -12.07 10.32 -9.62
C GLN A 39 -12.92 9.17 -9.05
N ASP A 40 -12.29 8.24 -8.33
CA ASP A 40 -12.96 7.14 -7.63
C ASP A 40 -12.26 6.85 -6.29
N CYS A 41 -13.01 6.36 -5.32
CA CYS A 41 -12.50 6.03 -3.99
C CYS A 41 -13.04 4.67 -3.53
N LYS A 42 -12.19 3.65 -3.62
CA LYS A 42 -12.45 2.33 -3.05
C LYS A 42 -11.81 2.22 -1.67
N THR A 43 -12.58 1.72 -0.71
CA THR A 43 -12.13 1.63 0.68
C THR A 43 -12.31 0.21 1.21
N SER A 44 -11.32 -0.23 1.99
CA SER A 44 -11.30 -1.56 2.59
C SER A 44 -10.93 -1.43 4.05
N PHE A 45 -11.69 -2.10 4.92
CA PHE A 45 -11.44 -2.11 6.35
C PHE A 45 -10.62 -3.34 6.73
N VAL A 46 -9.56 -3.11 7.50
CA VAL A 46 -8.77 -4.19 8.09
C VAL A 46 -9.58 -4.81 9.23
N LEU A 47 -10.08 -6.03 9.01
CA LEU A 47 -10.85 -6.77 10.01
C LEU A 47 -9.94 -7.35 11.10
N ASP A 48 -8.77 -7.86 10.70
CA ASP A 48 -7.77 -8.39 11.60
C ASP A 48 -6.36 -8.20 11.01
N ARG A 49 -5.34 -8.06 11.88
CA ARG A 49 -3.93 -7.95 11.47
C ARG A 49 -3.20 -9.26 11.75
N VAL A 50 -3.23 -10.16 10.76
CA VAL A 50 -2.59 -11.48 10.84
C VAL A 50 -1.04 -11.38 10.89
N LYS A 51 -0.45 -10.39 10.21
CA LYS A 51 1.01 -10.18 10.19
C LYS A 51 1.32 -8.69 10.06
N SER A 52 2.20 -8.17 10.90
CA SER A 52 2.64 -6.78 10.88
C SER A 52 4.14 -6.73 11.17
N THR A 53 4.97 -6.88 10.13
CA THR A 53 6.43 -6.75 10.24
C THR A 53 6.92 -5.63 9.32
N THR A 54 7.78 -4.76 9.83
CA THR A 54 8.51 -3.76 9.04
C THR A 54 9.87 -4.27 8.57
N ALA A 55 10.26 -5.48 8.98
CA ALA A 55 11.47 -6.13 8.50
C ALA A 55 11.19 -6.74 7.12
N LEU A 56 11.89 -6.23 6.11
CA LEU A 56 11.94 -6.86 4.79
C LEU A 56 12.63 -8.24 4.93
N PRO A 57 12.04 -9.32 4.39
CA PRO A 57 12.71 -10.61 4.37
C PRO A 57 13.95 -10.50 3.46
N TYR A 58 15.13 -10.49 4.04
CA TYR A 58 16.39 -10.56 3.31
C TYR A 58 16.70 -12.02 2.98
N GLU A 59 16.06 -12.54 1.95
CA GLU A 59 16.30 -13.91 1.47
C GLU A 59 16.17 -13.98 -0.05
N HIS A 60 16.87 -13.11 -0.80
CA HIS A 60 17.29 -13.45 -2.16
C HIS A 60 18.30 -12.46 -2.74
N SER A 61 19.60 -12.64 -2.47
CA SER A 61 20.63 -12.01 -3.30
C SER A 61 21.92 -12.82 -3.46
N ALA A 62 21.99 -14.05 -2.94
CA ALA A 62 23.22 -14.86 -3.01
C ALA A 62 23.26 -15.87 -4.17
N ASP A 63 22.12 -16.27 -4.75
CA ASP A 63 22.09 -17.37 -5.73
C ASP A 63 22.10 -16.96 -7.21
N TRP A 64 21.98 -15.68 -7.54
CA TRP A 64 21.96 -15.21 -8.94
C TRP A 64 23.36 -15.01 -9.56
N CYS A 65 24.44 -15.34 -8.84
CA CYS A 65 25.81 -15.13 -9.31
C CYS A 65 26.71 -16.37 -9.21
N SER A 66 26.14 -17.58 -9.28
CA SER A 66 26.94 -18.80 -9.48
C SER A 66 27.02 -19.16 -10.96
N GLY A 67 27.95 -18.50 -11.65
CA GLY A 67 28.92 -19.21 -12.48
C GLY A 67 28.53 -19.62 -13.89
N ASP A 68 28.38 -18.65 -14.81
CA ASP A 68 28.90 -18.81 -16.17
C ASP A 68 30.34 -18.28 -16.21
N ALA A 69 31.24 -19.04 -15.59
CA ALA A 69 32.68 -18.88 -15.73
C ALA A 69 33.32 -20.25 -15.94
N ASN A 70 32.94 -20.91 -17.04
CA ASN A 70 33.78 -21.93 -17.64
C ASN A 70 33.94 -21.63 -19.14
N SER A 71 34.77 -20.63 -19.42
CA SER A 71 35.50 -20.54 -20.68
C SER A 71 36.74 -21.42 -20.52
N ALA A 72 36.69 -22.60 -21.13
CA ALA A 72 37.83 -23.43 -21.50
C ALA A 72 37.49 -24.09 -22.84
#